data_AF-D3RNG3-F1
#
_entry.id   AF-D3RNG3-F1
#
_cell.length_a   1.000
_cell.length_b   1.000
_cell.length_c   1.000
_cell.angle_alpha   90.00
_cell.angle_beta   90.00
_cell.angle_gamma   90.00
#
_symmetry.space_group_name_H-M   'P 1'
#
loop_
_entity.id
_entity.type
_entity.pdbx_description
1 polymer ?
#
loop_
_entity_poly.entity_id
_entity_poly.type
_entity_poly.pdbx_seq_one_letter_code
_entity_poly.pdbx_strand_id
1 'polypeptide(L)' 'MTTQVQPISEVTQRGTNALIKEIGVVDTIRFLNQFRAGSGNYTIDRDKLFVGLSVKDIISEIKAQRK' A
#
# COMPACT_ATOMS: atom_id res chain seq x y z
N MET A 1 18.34 -10.75 -34.35
CA MET A 1 18.43 -10.54 -32.89
C MET A 1 17.04 -10.69 -32.32
N THR A 2 16.78 -11.71 -31.51
CA THR A 2 15.50 -11.87 -30.81
C THR A 2 15.49 -10.95 -29.60
N THR A 3 14.71 -9.87 -29.68
CA THR A 3 14.50 -8.95 -28.56
C THR A 3 13.76 -9.70 -27.47
N GLN A 4 14.44 -10.02 -26.38
CA GLN A 4 13.81 -10.58 -25.18
C GLN A 4 13.01 -9.47 -24.52
N VAL A 5 11.71 -9.41 -24.81
CA VAL A 5 10.80 -8.44 -24.20
C VAL A 5 10.52 -8.89 -22.78
N GLN A 6 10.85 -8.05 -21.81
CA GLN A 6 10.55 -8.36 -20.42
C GLN A 6 9.04 -8.46 -20.19
N PRO A 7 8.57 -9.41 -19.37
CA PRO A 7 7.17 -9.49 -18.99
C PRO A 7 6.67 -8.15 -18.44
N ILE A 8 5.46 -7.75 -18.83
CA ILE A 8 4.87 -6.47 -18.40
C ILE A 8 4.74 -6.37 -16.87
N SER A 9 4.58 -7.51 -16.19
CA SER A 9 4.56 -7.61 -14.73
C SER A 9 5.89 -7.20 -14.11
N GLU A 10 7.03 -7.60 -14.68
CA GLU A 10 8.36 -7.21 -14.19
C GLU A 10 8.66 -5.73 -14.42
N VAL A 11 8.22 -5.18 -15.55
CA VAL A 11 8.32 -3.73 -15.83
C VAL A 11 7.46 -2.96 -14.82
N THR A 12 6.23 -3.41 -14.59
CA THR A 12 5.29 -2.79 -13.64
C THR A 12 5.83 -2.84 -12.21
N GLN A 13 6.38 -3.98 -11.77
CA GLN A 13 6.93 -4.13 -10.43
C GLN A 13 8.13 -3.20 -10.21
N ARG A 14 9.06 -3.14 -11.18
CA ARG A 14 10.21 -2.24 -11.09
C ARG A 14 9.80 -0.78 -11.09
N GLY A 15 8.85 -0.39 -11.94
CA GLY A 15 8.30 0.97 -11.96
C GLY A 15 7.65 1.34 -10.62
N THR A 16 6.86 0.43 -10.06
CA THR A 16 6.23 0.62 -8.73
C THR A 16 7.28 0.79 -7.64
N ASN A 17 8.32 -0.04 -7.61
CA ASN A 17 9.39 0.06 -6.63
C ASN A 17 10.18 1.37 -6.75
N ALA A 18 10.42 1.85 -7.98
CA ALA A 18 11.08 3.12 -8.23
C ALA A 18 10.25 4.30 -7.70
N LEU A 19 8.94 4.30 -7.95
CA LEU A 19 8.03 5.31 -7.42
C LEU A 19 8.00 5.28 -5.88
N ILE A 20 7.89 4.10 -5.27
CA ILE A 20 7.90 3.96 -3.80
C ILE A 20 9.18 4.57 -3.21
N LYS A 21 10.33 4.34 -3.85
CA LYS A 21 11.61 4.88 -3.39
C LYS A 21 11.65 6.41 -3.45
N GLU A 22 11.04 7.02 -4.48
CA GLU A 22 11.13 8.45 -4.73
C GLU A 22 10.07 9.25 -3.97
N ILE A 23 8.82 8.81 -4.00
CA ILE A 23 7.66 9.57 -3.49
C ILE A 23 6.95 8.86 -2.32
N GLY A 24 7.45 7.71 -1.89
CA GLY A 24 6.84 6.93 -0.82
C GLY A 24 5.60 6.14 -1.24
N VAL A 25 5.17 5.23 -0.35
CA VAL A 25 4.07 4.28 -0.64
C VAL A 25 2.73 4.99 -0.86
N VAL A 26 2.41 5.98 -0.02
CA VAL A 26 1.11 6.68 -0.06
C VAL A 26 0.92 7.41 -1.38
N ASP A 27 1.91 8.21 -1.79
CA ASP A 27 1.79 8.99 -3.03
C ASP A 27 1.97 8.12 -4.27
N THR A 28 2.73 7.02 -4.21
CA THR A 28 2.76 6.01 -5.28
C THR A 28 1.39 5.41 -5.55
N ILE A 29 0.66 4.97 -4.50
CA ILE A 29 -0.68 4.39 -4.67
C ILE A 29 -1.64 5.43 -5.26
N ARG A 30 -1.60 6.68 -4.76
CA ARG A 30 -2.42 7.77 -5.30
C ARG A 30 -2.13 8.05 -6.77
N PHE A 31 -0.85 8.09 -7.15
CA PHE A 31 -0.42 8.28 -8.53
C PHE A 31 -0.91 7.16 -9.45
N LEU A 32 -0.69 5.89 -9.07
CA LEU A 32 -1.12 4.74 -9.88
C LEU A 32 -2.65 4.68 -10.05
N ASN A 33 -3.40 5.07 -9.01
CA ASN A 33 -4.86 5.14 -9.05
C ASN A 33 -5.41 6.23 -9.99
N GLN A 34 -4.59 7.16 -10.50
CA GLN A 34 -5.01 8.11 -11.53
C GLN A 34 -5.20 7.45 -12.90
N PHE A 35 -4.45 6.38 -13.16
CA PHE A 35 -4.45 5.70 -14.46
C PHE A 35 -5.28 4.42 -14.48
N ARG A 36 -5.63 3.89 -13.31
CA ARG A 36 -6.32 2.61 -13.16
C ARG A 36 -7.24 2.66 -11.95
N ALA A 37 -8.40 2.00 -12.04
CA ALA A 37 -9.18 1.74 -10.85
C ALA A 37 -8.32 0.91 -9.87
N GLY A 38 -8.22 1.36 -8.62
CA GLY A 38 -7.60 0.58 -7.56
C GLY A 38 -8.29 -0.77 -7.40
N SER A 39 -7.54 -1.78 -6.98
CA SER A 39 -8.07 -3.11 -6.68
C SER A 39 -8.12 -3.36 -5.18
N GLY A 40 -9.02 -4.22 -4.73
CA GLY A 40 -9.19 -4.56 -3.32
C GLY A 40 -10.32 -3.76 -2.66
N ASN A 41 -10.62 -4.10 -1.40
CA ASN A 41 -11.67 -3.42 -0.64
C ASN A 41 -11.07 -2.94 0.68
N TYR A 42 -10.50 -1.73 0.65
CA TYR A 42 -9.88 -1.13 1.82
C TYR A 42 -10.82 -1.06 3.03
N THR A 43 -12.14 -0.91 2.82
CA THR A 43 -13.11 -0.94 3.91
C THR A 43 -13.09 -2.30 4.61
N ILE A 44 -13.18 -3.40 3.86
CA ILE A 44 -13.11 -4.76 4.43
C ILE A 44 -11.75 -5.03 5.06
N ASP A 45 -10.67 -4.64 4.39
CA ASP A 45 -9.31 -4.92 4.86
C ASP A 45 -8.97 -4.11 6.12
N ARG A 46 -9.43 -2.86 6.21
CA ARG A 46 -9.32 -2.02 7.41
C ARG A 46 -10.16 -2.58 8.56
N ASP A 47 -11.37 -3.04 8.29
CA ASP A 47 -12.22 -3.62 9.33
C ASP A 47 -11.56 -4.86 9.97
N LYS A 48 -10.86 -5.69 9.18
CA LYS A 48 -10.07 -6.81 9.71
C LYS A 48 -8.91 -6.36 10.60
N LEU A 49 -8.22 -5.27 10.24
CA LEU A 49 -7.08 -4.76 10.99
C LEU A 49 -7.46 -4.24 12.39
N PHE A 50 -8.67 -3.70 12.54
CA PHE A 50 -9.15 -3.09 13.79
C PHE A 50 -10.35 -3.82 14.39
N VAL A 51 -10.60 -5.06 13.99
CA VAL A 51 -11.77 -5.80 14.43
C VAL A 51 -11.76 -5.96 15.95
N GLY A 52 -12.85 -5.56 16.60
CA GLY A 52 -12.98 -5.63 18.05
C GLY A 52 -12.15 -4.61 18.85
N LEU A 53 -11.40 -3.71 18.20
CA LEU A 53 -10.66 -2.64 18.88
C LEU A 53 -11.47 -1.35 18.91
N SER A 54 -11.68 -0.81 20.11
CA SER A 54 -12.19 0.55 20.24
C SER A 54 -11.05 1.57 20.13
N VAL A 55 -11.40 2.82 19.83
CA VAL A 55 -10.44 3.93 19.85
C VAL A 55 -9.76 4.07 21.22
N LYS A 56 -10.47 3.74 22.32
CA LYS A 56 -9.89 3.77 23.67
C LYS A 56 -8.79 2.72 23.85
N ASP A 57 -9.00 1.52 23.30
CA ASP A 57 -8.02 0.42 23.39
C ASP A 57 -6.73 0.80 22.66
N ILE A 58 -6.85 1.38 21.46
CA ILE A 58 -5.72 1.85 20.66
C ILE A 58 -4.93 2.95 21.40
N ILE A 59 -5.62 3.91 22.01
CA ILE A 59 -4.96 4.99 22.77
C ILE A 59 -4.23 4.44 24.00
N SER A 60 -4.81 3.45 24.68
CA SER A 60 -4.20 2.82 25.85
C SER A 60 -2.88 2.13 25.47
N GLU A 61 -2.88 1.38 24.38
CA GLU A 61 -1.70 0.67 23.87
C GLU A 61 -0.56 1.63 23.50
N ILE A 62 -0.87 2.72 22.78
CA ILE A 62 0.11 3.75 22.43
C ILE A 62 0.77 4.36 23.68
N LYS A 63 -0.01 4.59 24.74
CA LYS A 63 0.53 5.13 26.00
C LYS A 63 1.40 4.12 26.75
N ALA A 64 1.04 2.85 26.70
CA ALA A 64 1.82 1.78 27.32
C ALA A 64 3.22 1.64 26.68
N GLN A 65 3.32 1.77 25.36
CA GLN A 65 4.59 1.69 24.63
C GLN A 65 5.52 2.91 24.80
N ARG A 66 5.02 4.01 25.38
CA ARG A 66 5.80 5.24 25.65
C ARG A 66 6.38 5.29 27.07
N LYS A 67 6.08 4.32 27.92
CA LYS A 67 6.71 4.14 29.24
C LYS A 67 8.00 3.34 29.11
#